data_AF-A0A3Q8BUI1-F1
#
_entry.id   AF-A0A3Q8BUI1-F1
#
_cell.length_a   1.000
_cell.length_b   1.000
_cell.length_c   1.000
_cell.angle_alpha   90.00
_cell.angle_beta   90.00
_cell.angle_gamma   90.00
#
_symmetry.space_group_name_H-M   'P 1'
#
loop_
_entity.id
_entity.type
_entity.pdbx_description
1 polymer ?
#
loop_
_entity_poly.entity_id
_entity_poly.type
_entity_poly.pdbx_seq_one_letter_code
_entity_poly.pdbx_strand_id
1 'polypeptide(L)'
;MMMYELPFIILLSLIFMRLIHPLSTGLVLLIQTVLISIATGLFTKTYWFSYILFLIFLGGMLVLFIYVASLAANEQFKVESEFFFIFFLALVLAGFLMLLDPILVANKISESTSTFLSQHSDISNAAMNVSTIYNKPSATFTMFIISYLLLTLFVVVKIMSSSSSPLRPMTYDNTATQISPT
;
A
#
# COMPACT_ATOMS: atom_id res chain seq x y z
N MET A 1 12.31 9.83 16.34
CA MET A 1 11.44 8.74 15.80
C MET A 1 11.19 8.88 14.30
N MET A 2 10.68 10.02 13.82
CA MET A 2 10.41 10.27 12.40
C MET A 2 11.63 10.10 11.48
N MET A 3 12.81 10.55 11.92
CA MET A 3 14.06 10.42 11.14
C MET A 3 14.51 8.96 10.94
N TYR A 4 14.04 8.01 11.77
CA TYR A 4 14.39 6.60 11.64
C TYR A 4 13.60 5.91 10.53
N GLU A 5 12.33 6.26 10.34
CA GLU A 5 11.47 5.59 9.36
C GLU A 5 11.79 6.00 7.92
N LEU A 6 12.25 7.24 7.70
CA LEU A 6 12.59 7.77 6.37
C LEU A 6 13.62 6.94 5.58
N PRO A 7 14.79 6.54 6.14
CA PRO A 7 15.75 5.72 5.41
C PRO A 7 15.18 4.34 5.01
N PHE A 8 14.34 3.73 5.85
CA PHE A 8 13.68 2.46 5.53
C PHE A 8 12.64 2.60 4.40
N ILE A 9 11.87 3.70 4.39
CA ILE A 9 10.91 3.98 3.30
C ILE A 9 11.65 4.16 1.97
N ILE A 10 12.74 4.92 1.96
CA ILE A 10 13.54 5.15 0.76
C ILE A 10 14.15 3.83 0.27
N LEU A 11 14.68 3.00 1.17
CA LEU A 11 15.20 1.68 0.81
C LEU A 11 14.13 0.82 0.14
N LEU A 12 12.95 0.69 0.75
CA LEU A 12 11.89 -0.14 0.17
C LEU A 12 11.47 0.37 -1.21
N SER A 13 11.46 1.68 -1.44
CA SER A 13 11.16 2.25 -2.76
C SER A 13 12.21 1.89 -3.83
N LEU A 14 13.49 1.84 -3.46
CA LEU A 14 14.57 1.44 -4.37
C LEU A 14 14.49 -0.07 -4.68
N ILE A 15 14.18 -0.89 -3.67
CA ILE A 15 13.96 -2.33 -3.85
C ILE A 15 12.77 -2.57 -4.77
N PHE A 16 11.67 -1.83 -4.57
CA PHE A 16 10.46 -1.94 -5.38
C PHE A 16 10.74 -1.73 -6.87
N MET A 17 11.56 -0.73 -7.23
CA MET A 17 11.89 -0.44 -8.63
C MET A 17 12.65 -1.58 -9.33
N ARG A 18 13.35 -2.45 -8.58
CA ARG A 18 14.18 -3.52 -9.14
C ARG A 18 13.51 -4.90 -9.14
N LEU A 19 12.47 -5.10 -8.36
CA LEU A 19 11.80 -6.40 -8.28
C LEU A 19 10.94 -6.66 -9.52
N ILE A 20 11.12 -7.84 -10.12
CA ILE A 20 10.38 -8.26 -11.33
C ILE A 20 9.23 -9.19 -10.95
N HIS A 21 9.42 -10.05 -9.96
CA HIS A 21 8.43 -11.07 -9.61
C HIS A 21 7.20 -10.40 -8.96
N PRO A 22 5.98 -10.57 -9.52
CA PRO A 22 4.83 -9.76 -9.15
C PRO A 22 4.33 -10.04 -7.71
N LEU A 23 4.60 -11.25 -7.19
CA LEU A 23 4.36 -11.58 -5.78
C LEU A 23 5.33 -10.84 -4.84
N SER A 24 6.59 -10.70 -5.24
CA SER A 24 7.62 -10.03 -4.42
C SER A 24 7.44 -8.50 -4.43
N THR A 25 7.10 -7.94 -5.60
CA THR A 25 6.76 -6.51 -5.70
C THR A 25 5.54 -6.16 -4.84
N GLY A 26 4.50 -7.01 -4.82
CA GLY A 26 3.33 -6.85 -3.96
C GLY A 26 3.66 -6.88 -2.46
N LEU A 27 4.51 -7.82 -2.03
CA LEU A 27 4.97 -7.91 -0.64
C LEU A 27 5.78 -6.68 -0.20
N VAL A 28 6.71 -6.22 -1.05
CA VAL A 28 7.51 -5.03 -0.76
C VAL A 28 6.63 -3.78 -0.66
N LEU A 29 5.64 -3.63 -1.55
CA LEU A 29 4.69 -2.52 -1.42
C LEU A 29 3.85 -2.60 -0.15
N LEU A 30 3.42 -3.79 0.27
CA LEU A 30 2.66 -3.94 1.53
C LEU A 30 3.48 -3.43 2.71
N ILE A 31 4.73 -3.90 2.85
CA ILE A 31 5.61 -3.44 3.94
C ILE A 31 5.85 -1.92 3.83
N GLN A 32 6.02 -1.39 2.63
CA GLN A 32 6.22 0.05 2.41
C GLN A 32 5.02 0.86 2.89
N THR A 33 3.81 0.43 2.55
CA THR A 33 2.56 1.12 2.94
C THR A 33 2.33 1.08 4.44
N VAL A 34 2.71 -0.02 5.12
CA VAL A 34 2.68 -0.11 6.58
C VAL A 34 3.62 0.94 7.18
N LEU A 35 4.88 1.01 6.72
CA LEU A 35 5.85 2.00 7.22
C LEU A 35 5.39 3.44 6.98
N ILE A 36 4.80 3.74 5.82
CA ILE A 36 4.25 5.06 5.50
C ILE A 36 3.04 5.39 6.41
N SER A 37 2.16 4.42 6.68
CA SER A 37 1.03 4.64 7.58
C SER A 37 1.49 4.96 9.01
N ILE A 38 2.54 4.28 9.49
CA ILE A 38 3.12 4.56 10.81
C ILE A 38 3.79 5.95 10.81
N ALA A 39 4.57 6.27 9.77
CA ALA A 39 5.23 7.57 9.66
C ALA A 39 4.23 8.74 9.62
N THR A 40 3.13 8.59 8.87
CA THR A 40 2.05 9.61 8.81
C THR A 40 1.29 9.71 10.13
N GLY A 41 1.07 8.58 10.82
CA GLY A 41 0.46 8.54 12.15
C GLY A 41 1.29 9.28 13.21
N LEU A 42 2.61 9.20 13.13
CA LEU A 42 3.52 9.96 14.01
C LEU A 42 3.60 11.44 13.65
N PHE A 43 3.32 11.82 12.39
CA PHE A 43 3.36 13.21 11.95
C PHE A 43 2.10 14.00 12.34
N THR A 44 0.94 13.35 12.25
CA THR A 44 -0.34 14.01 12.52
C THR A 44 -0.77 13.80 13.96
N LYS A 45 -1.35 14.83 14.59
CA LYS A 45 -1.90 14.73 15.95
C LYS A 45 -3.03 13.70 16.10
N THR A 46 -3.70 13.35 15.00
CA THR A 46 -4.86 12.46 14.98
C THR A 46 -4.61 11.29 14.03
N TYR A 47 -4.78 10.06 14.50
CA TYR A 47 -4.52 8.84 13.73
C TYR A 47 -5.54 8.53 12.62
N TRP A 48 -6.62 9.31 12.49
CA TRP A 48 -7.71 9.03 11.53
C TRP A 48 -7.24 8.94 10.08
N PHE A 49 -6.34 9.84 9.66
CA PHE A 49 -5.80 9.83 8.30
C PHE A 49 -4.87 8.62 8.04
N SER A 50 -3.97 8.33 8.98
CA SER A 50 -3.08 7.17 8.94
C SER A 50 -3.86 5.85 8.86
N TYR A 51 -4.96 5.74 9.61
CA TYR A 51 -5.84 4.58 9.60
C TYR A 51 -6.54 4.37 8.25
N ILE A 52 -7.09 5.43 7.65
CA ILE A 52 -7.73 5.34 6.33
C ILE A 52 -6.72 4.94 5.25
N LEU A 53 -5.52 5.53 5.29
CA LEU A 53 -4.43 5.18 4.36
C LEU A 53 -4.10 3.70 4.48
N PHE A 54 -3.92 3.20 5.71
CA PHE A 54 -3.63 1.78 5.95
C PHE A 54 -4.72 0.86 5.37
N LEU A 55 -6.00 1.14 5.63
CA LEU A 55 -7.10 0.28 5.16
C LEU A 55 -7.23 0.22 3.64
N ILE A 56 -7.12 1.36 2.96
CA ILE A 56 -7.28 1.42 1.50
C ILE A 56 -6.15 0.65 0.81
N PHE A 57 -4.91 0.84 1.27
CA PHE A 57 -3.76 0.14 0.69
C PHE A 57 -3.77 -1.36 1.03
N LEU A 58 -4.08 -1.74 2.27
CA LEU A 58 -4.16 -3.16 2.66
C LEU A 58 -5.25 -3.89 1.85
N GLY A 59 -6.44 -3.29 1.72
CA GLY A 59 -7.56 -3.87 0.98
C GLY A 59 -7.26 -4.02 -0.52
N GLY A 60 -6.76 -2.96 -1.16
CA GLY A 60 -6.45 -2.96 -2.59
C GLY A 60 -5.32 -3.93 -2.95
N MET A 61 -4.26 -3.98 -2.14
CA MET A 61 -3.12 -4.86 -2.39
C MET A 61 -3.46 -6.33 -2.16
N LEU A 62 -4.34 -6.66 -1.22
CA LEU A 62 -4.75 -8.05 -0.98
C LEU A 62 -5.52 -8.62 -2.19
N VAL A 63 -6.42 -7.83 -2.78
CA VAL A 63 -7.15 -8.25 -3.99
C VAL A 63 -6.20 -8.50 -5.16
N LEU A 64 -5.24 -7.60 -5.38
CA LEU A 64 -4.22 -7.76 -6.43
C LEU A 64 -3.33 -8.99 -6.15
N PHE A 65 -2.97 -9.22 -4.90
CA PHE A 65 -2.17 -10.38 -4.48
C PHE A 65 -2.87 -11.70 -4.81
N ILE A 66 -4.16 -11.85 -4.49
CA ILE A 66 -4.92 -13.07 -4.81
C ILE A 66 -5.01 -13.26 -6.34
N TYR A 67 -5.25 -12.18 -7.08
CA TYR A 67 -5.31 -12.24 -8.54
C TYR A 67 -3.98 -12.75 -9.14
N VAL A 68 -2.85 -12.12 -8.80
CA VAL A 68 -1.53 -12.51 -9.31
C VAL A 68 -1.13 -13.91 -8.85
N ALA A 69 -1.37 -14.26 -7.58
CA ALA A 69 -1.05 -15.60 -7.06
C ALA A 69 -1.85 -16.71 -7.76
N SER A 70 -3.06 -16.41 -8.26
CA SER A 70 -3.86 -17.35 -9.03
C SER A 70 -3.42 -17.52 -10.49
N LEU A 71 -2.67 -16.56 -11.02
CA LEU A 71 -2.23 -16.53 -12.42
C LEU A 71 -0.76 -16.93 -12.61
N ALA A 72 0.10 -16.68 -11.62
CA ALA A 72 1.53 -16.94 -11.73
C ALA A 72 1.86 -18.41 -11.44
N ALA A 73 2.63 -19.04 -12.33
CA ALA A 73 3.35 -20.26 -11.99
C ALA A 73 4.35 -19.96 -10.87
N ASN A 74 4.51 -20.87 -9.91
CA ASN A 74 5.32 -20.68 -8.71
C ASN A 74 6.82 -20.77 -9.01
N GLU A 75 7.35 -19.80 -9.78
CA GLU A 75 8.76 -19.73 -10.14
C GLU A 75 9.63 -19.41 -8.92
N GLN A 76 10.82 -20.00 -8.89
CA GLN A 76 11.74 -19.86 -7.77
C GLN A 76 12.26 -18.42 -7.66
N PHE A 77 12.08 -17.83 -6.48
CA PHE A 77 12.53 -16.48 -6.17
C PHE A 77 14.06 -16.43 -6.09
N LYS A 78 14.70 -15.66 -6.98
CA LYS A 78 16.14 -15.37 -6.92
C LYS A 78 16.36 -13.97 -6.32
N VAL A 79 16.99 -13.92 -5.15
CA VAL A 79 17.44 -12.67 -4.54
C VAL A 79 18.84 -12.36 -5.05
N GLU A 80 19.00 -11.22 -5.70
CA GLU A 80 20.32 -10.74 -6.11
C GLU A 80 21.12 -10.20 -4.93
N SER A 81 22.45 -10.43 -4.95
CA SER A 81 23.37 -9.96 -3.92
C SER A 81 23.37 -8.44 -3.75
N GLU A 82 22.99 -7.71 -4.79
CA GLU A 82 22.85 -6.26 -4.77
C GLU A 82 21.78 -5.77 -3.77
N PHE A 83 20.80 -6.60 -3.39
CA PHE A 83 19.81 -6.21 -2.37
C PHE A 83 20.45 -6.08 -0.99
N PHE A 84 21.43 -6.93 -0.67
CA PHE A 84 22.17 -6.85 0.60
C PHE A 84 23.01 -5.58 0.68
N PHE A 85 23.61 -5.14 -0.44
CA PHE A 85 24.38 -3.90 -0.46
C PHE A 85 23.50 -2.67 -0.22
N ILE A 86 22.33 -2.59 -0.87
CA ILE A 86 21.36 -1.51 -0.65
C ILE A 86 20.86 -1.51 0.80
N PHE A 87 20.60 -2.70 1.37
CA PHE A 87 20.22 -2.85 2.77
C PHE A 87 21.28 -2.34 3.73
N PHE A 88 22.53 -2.70 3.50
CA PHE A 88 23.65 -2.22 4.32
C PHE A 88 23.79 -0.69 4.27
N LEU A 89 23.68 -0.09 3.08
CA LEU A 89 23.74 1.37 2.91
C LEU A 89 22.66 2.07 3.73
N ALA A 90 21.42 1.58 3.70
CA ALA A 90 20.33 2.18 4.46
C ALA A 90 20.52 2.07 5.97
N LEU A 91 21.10 0.95 6.45
CA LEU A 91 21.38 0.77 7.87
C LEU A 91 22.44 1.77 8.36
N VAL A 92 23.47 2.02 7.54
CA VAL A 92 24.47 3.06 7.82
C VAL A 92 23.83 4.45 7.84
N LEU A 93 22.96 4.76 6.86
CA LEU A 93 22.26 6.04 6.80
C LEU A 93 21.35 6.26 8.01
N ALA A 94 20.62 5.21 8.42
CA ALA A 94 19.76 5.24 9.61
C ALA A 94 20.58 5.45 10.89
N GLY A 95 21.74 4.81 11.01
CA GLY A 95 22.68 5.04 12.10
C GLY A 95 23.20 6.48 12.15
N PHE A 96 23.48 7.10 11.00
CA PHE A 96 23.91 8.50 10.95
C PHE A 96 22.77 9.46 11.34
N LEU A 97 21.56 9.20 10.87
CA LEU A 97 20.38 10.00 11.22
C LEU A 97 20.04 9.91 12.72
N MET A 98 20.40 8.81 13.39
CA MET A 98 20.25 8.64 14.84
C MET A 98 21.08 9.65 15.64
N LEU A 99 22.28 9.95 15.18
CA LEU A 99 23.16 10.93 15.83
C LEU A 99 22.63 12.37 15.71
N LEU A 100 21.80 12.62 14.69
CA LEU A 100 21.21 13.93 14.41
C LEU A 100 19.85 14.12 15.11
N ASP A 101 19.31 13.10 15.78
CA ASP A 101 17.99 13.21 16.41
C ASP A 101 18.02 14.28 17.51
N PRO A 102 17.22 15.36 17.36
CA PRO A 102 17.13 16.41 18.36
C PRO A 102 16.74 15.87 19.73
N ILE A 103 16.08 14.71 19.84
CA ILE A 103 15.75 14.10 21.13
C ILE A 103 17.00 13.67 21.92
N LEU A 104 18.05 13.19 21.26
CA LEU A 104 19.32 12.83 21.91
C LEU A 104 20.10 14.07 22.37
N VAL A 105 19.94 15.19 21.64
CA VAL A 105 20.58 16.49 21.94
C VAL A 105 19.77 17.32 22.95
N ALA A 106 18.44 17.28 22.89
CA ALA A 106 17.51 18.06 23.68
C ALA A 106 17.21 17.46 25.06
N ASN A 107 17.51 16.17 25.28
CA ASN A 107 17.42 15.56 26.61
C ASN A 107 18.45 16.14 27.60
N LYS A 108 19.26 17.12 27.17
CA LYS A 108 20.11 17.95 28.05
C LYS A 108 19.55 19.35 28.35
N ILE A 109 18.48 19.82 27.69
CA ILE A 109 18.09 21.25 27.77
C ILE A 109 16.61 21.51 28.11
N SER A 110 15.66 20.56 27.99
CA SER A 110 14.25 20.91 28.28
C SER A 110 13.43 19.79 28.92
N GLU A 111 13.71 19.53 30.20
CA GLU A 111 12.67 19.26 31.19
C GLU A 111 11.88 20.56 31.41
N SER A 112 10.89 20.86 30.56
CA SER A 112 9.80 21.77 30.94
C SER A 112 8.69 21.77 29.89
N THR A 113 7.46 21.74 30.41
CA THR A 113 6.18 21.98 29.75
C THR A 113 5.49 20.76 29.14
N SER A 114 4.95 19.95 30.04
CA SER A 114 3.61 19.34 29.98
C SER A 114 2.73 19.76 28.78
N THR A 115 2.80 19.01 27.68
CA THR A 115 1.85 19.06 26.55
C THR A 115 0.83 17.91 26.60
N PHE A 116 0.47 17.44 27.79
CA PHE A 116 -0.57 16.41 27.95
C PHE A 116 -1.98 17.02 28.12
N LEU A 117 -2.10 18.27 28.58
CA LEU A 117 -3.40 18.93 28.77
C LEU A 117 -3.96 19.64 27.51
N SER A 118 -3.14 19.87 26.48
CA SER A 118 -3.59 20.44 25.19
C SER A 118 -4.23 19.41 24.25
N GLN A 119 -4.23 18.12 24.62
CA GLN A 119 -4.78 17.05 23.80
C GLN A 119 -6.31 17.08 23.70
N HIS A 120 -7.01 17.68 24.67
CA HIS A 120 -8.48 17.68 24.65
C HIS A 120 -9.06 18.66 23.60
N SER A 121 -8.36 19.77 23.30
CA SER A 121 -8.68 20.66 22.18
C SER A 121 -8.33 20.09 20.81
N ASP A 122 -7.53 19.01 20.74
CA ASP A 122 -7.11 18.42 19.48
C ASP A 122 -8.12 17.37 18.95
N ILE A 123 -8.95 16.78 19.83
CA ILE A 123 -10.04 15.87 19.42
C ILE A 123 -11.16 16.65 18.71
N SER A 124 -11.50 17.85 19.17
CA SER A 124 -12.45 18.72 18.47
C SER A 124 -11.91 19.16 17.10
N ASN A 125 -10.60 19.40 16.98
CA ASN A 125 -9.95 19.70 15.71
C ASN A 125 -10.01 18.51 14.72
N ALA A 126 -9.98 17.27 15.20
CA ALA A 126 -10.15 16.08 14.36
C ALA A 126 -11.54 16.04 13.69
N ALA A 127 -12.59 16.26 14.48
CA ALA A 127 -13.96 16.33 13.98
C ALA A 127 -14.16 17.55 13.06
N MET A 128 -13.53 18.68 13.39
CA MET A 128 -13.52 19.89 12.55
C MET A 128 -12.88 19.59 11.19
N ASN A 129 -11.73 18.91 11.14
CA ASN A 129 -11.04 18.56 9.90
C ASN A 129 -11.90 17.68 8.98
N VAL A 130 -12.60 16.68 9.51
CA VAL A 130 -13.52 15.85 8.70
C VAL A 130 -14.71 16.68 8.20
N SER A 131 -15.25 17.57 9.03
CA SER A 131 -16.35 18.44 8.64
C SER A 131 -15.99 19.43 7.52
N THR A 132 -14.71 19.80 7.39
CA THR A 132 -14.25 20.69 6.31
C THR A 132 -14.39 20.06 4.91
N ILE A 133 -14.42 18.73 4.81
CA ILE A 133 -14.60 18.01 3.53
C ILE A 133 -16.02 18.19 2.98
N TYR A 134 -17.00 18.36 3.87
CA TYR A 134 -18.41 18.56 3.51
C TYR A 134 -18.84 20.04 3.51
N ASN A 135 -17.90 20.97 3.64
CA ASN A 135 -18.20 22.39 3.62
C ASN A 135 -18.54 22.87 2.19
N LYS A 136 -19.25 23.99 2.07
CA LYS A 136 -19.78 24.53 0.81
C LYS A 136 -18.76 24.61 -0.36
N PRO A 137 -17.48 25.03 -0.18
CA PRO A 137 -16.53 25.06 -1.29
C PRO A 137 -16.04 23.66 -1.70
N SER A 138 -15.84 22.74 -0.75
CA SER A 138 -15.33 21.38 -0.97
C SER A 138 -16.41 20.36 -1.35
N ALA A 139 -17.67 20.63 -1.02
CA ALA A 139 -18.81 19.75 -1.29
C ALA A 139 -19.04 19.49 -2.79
N THR A 140 -18.67 20.42 -3.66
CA THR A 140 -18.74 20.22 -5.12
C THR A 140 -17.76 19.14 -5.58
N PHE A 141 -16.55 19.13 -5.01
CA PHE A 141 -15.53 18.13 -5.29
C PHE A 141 -15.91 16.76 -4.73
N THR A 142 -16.52 16.69 -3.53
CA THR A 142 -17.00 15.42 -2.99
C THR A 142 -18.13 14.82 -3.84
N MET A 143 -19.07 15.64 -4.31
CA MET A 143 -20.12 15.19 -5.24
C MET A 143 -19.54 14.64 -6.54
N PHE A 144 -18.48 15.24 -7.07
CA PHE A 144 -17.77 14.71 -8.23
C PHE A 144 -17.17 13.31 -7.97
N ILE A 145 -16.47 13.11 -6.84
CA ILE A 145 -15.89 11.80 -6.48
C ILE A 145 -16.97 10.73 -6.33
N ILE A 146 -18.10 11.04 -5.71
CA ILE A 146 -19.21 10.09 -5.55
C ILE A 146 -19.74 9.66 -6.93
N SER A 147 -19.96 10.62 -7.84
CA SER A 147 -20.42 10.30 -9.20
C SER A 147 -19.40 9.47 -9.99
N TYR A 148 -18.10 9.73 -9.78
CA TYR A 148 -17.02 8.98 -10.40
C TYR A 148 -16.98 7.52 -9.91
N LEU A 149 -17.04 7.29 -8.60
CA LEU A 149 -17.09 5.93 -8.03
C LEU A 149 -18.32 5.14 -8.47
N LEU A 150 -19.46 5.81 -8.65
CA LEU A 150 -20.66 5.19 -9.21
C LEU A 150 -20.43 4.77 -10.67
N LEU A 151 -19.84 5.64 -11.49
CA LEU A 151 -19.55 5.35 -12.89
C LEU A 151 -18.56 4.20 -13.03
N THR A 152 -17.49 4.15 -12.21
CA THR A 152 -16.52 3.05 -12.26
C THR A 152 -17.17 1.71 -11.93
N LEU A 153 -18.09 1.66 -10.97
CA LEU A 153 -18.86 0.43 -10.67
C LEU A 153 -19.65 -0.05 -11.90
N PHE A 154 -20.38 0.84 -12.59
CA PHE A 154 -21.12 0.48 -13.81
C PHE A 154 -20.20 -0.04 -14.91
N VAL A 155 -19.04 0.61 -15.11
CA VAL A 155 -18.05 0.19 -16.11
C VAL A 155 -17.49 -1.20 -15.77
N VAL A 156 -17.11 -1.44 -14.51
CA VAL A 156 -16.59 -2.75 -14.07
C VAL A 156 -17.63 -3.85 -14.29
N VAL A 157 -18.90 -3.64 -13.94
CA VAL A 157 -19.97 -4.62 -14.19
C VAL A 157 -20.13 -4.92 -15.69
N LYS A 158 -20.07 -3.90 -16.55
CA LYS A 158 -20.14 -4.07 -18.01
C LYS A 158 -18.95 -4.84 -18.58
N ILE A 159 -17.74 -4.65 -18.05
CA ILE A 159 -16.55 -5.41 -18.46
C ILE A 159 -16.68 -6.87 -18.02
N MET A 160 -17.11 -7.12 -16.78
CA MET A 160 -17.24 -8.47 -16.23
C MET A 160 -18.31 -9.32 -16.94
N SER A 161 -19.38 -8.73 -17.45
CA SER A 161 -20.44 -9.47 -18.15
C SER A 161 -20.09 -9.90 -19.57
N SER A 162 -18.92 -9.53 -20.10
CA SER A 162 -18.53 -9.77 -21.50
C SER A 162 -17.88 -11.14 -21.80
N SER A 163 -17.87 -12.11 -20.88
CA SER A 163 -17.21 -13.41 -21.09
C SER A 163 -18.16 -14.47 -21.69
N SER A 164 -18.39 -14.45 -23.01
CA SER A 164 -19.10 -15.50 -23.74
C SER A 164 -18.18 -16.30 -24.66
N SER A 165 -17.08 -16.85 -24.12
CA SER A 165 -16.31 -17.87 -24.83
C SER A 165 -15.73 -18.87 -23.82
N PRO A 166 -15.91 -20.19 -24.00
CA PRO A 166 -15.39 -21.19 -23.08
C PRO A 166 -13.86 -21.16 -23.07
N LEU A 167 -13.26 -21.06 -21.88
CA LEU A 167 -11.81 -21.06 -21.63
C LEU A 167 -11.07 -22.33 -22.08
N ARG A 168 -11.81 -23.33 -22.59
CA ARG A 168 -11.26 -24.54 -23.20
C ARG A 168 -12.16 -24.93 -24.38
N PRO A 169 -11.71 -24.82 -25.64
CA PRO A 169 -12.41 -25.49 -26.72
C PRO A 169 -12.32 -26.99 -26.45
N MET A 170 -13.46 -27.64 -26.27
CA MET A 170 -13.50 -29.11 -26.28
C MET A 170 -13.26 -29.54 -27.74
N THR A 171 -12.02 -29.86 -28.07
CA THR A 171 -11.71 -30.68 -29.24
C THR A 171 -12.34 -32.05 -29.00
N TYR A 172 -13.47 -32.30 -29.65
CA TYR A 172 -14.06 -33.62 -29.70
C TYR A 172 -13.22 -34.44 -30.68
N ASP A 173 -12.25 -35.20 -30.16
CA ASP A 173 -11.57 -36.23 -30.95
C ASP A 173 -12.60 -37.29 -31.31
N ASN A 174 -13.09 -37.24 -32.54
CA ASN A 174 -13.79 -38.34 -33.17
C ASN A 174 -12.79 -39.46 -33.46
N THR A 175 -12.39 -40.20 -32.43
CA THR A 175 -11.76 -41.52 -32.56
C THR A 175 -12.76 -42.63 -32.24
N ALA A 176 -14.02 -42.45 -32.68
CA ALA A 176 -14.95 -43.55 -32.83
C ALA A 176 -14.77 -44.17 -34.23
N THR A 177 -14.36 -45.43 -34.23
CA THR A 177 -14.71 -46.47 -35.22
C THR A 177 -14.08 -46.38 -36.62
N GLN A 178 -12.88 -46.93 -36.76
CA GLN A 178 -12.58 -47.84 -37.88
C GLN A 178 -12.00 -49.14 -37.32
N ILE A 179 -12.88 -50.01 -36.83
CA ILE A 179 -12.63 -51.46 -36.82
C ILE A 179 -13.12 -51.94 -38.18
N SER A 180 -12.21 -52.27 -39.10
CA SER A 180 -12.52 -52.96 -40.35
C SER A 180 -12.59 -54.49 -40.11
N PRO A 181 -13.66 -55.19 -40.52
CA PRO A 181 -13.69 -56.64 -40.52
C PRO A 181 -13.15 -57.16 -41.85
N THR A 182 -12.01 -57.84 -41.82
CA THR A 182 -11.65 -59.01 -42.65
C THR A 182 -10.35 -59.60 -42.11
#